data_AF-A0A2N8KYE1-F1
#
_entry.id   AF-A0A2N8KYE1-F1
#
_cell.length_a   1.000
_cell.length_b   1.000
_cell.length_c   1.000
_cell.angle_alpha   90.00
_cell.angle_beta   90.00
_cell.angle_gamma   90.00
#
_symmetry.space_group_name_H-M   'P 1'
#
loop_
_entity.id
_entity.type
_entity.pdbx_description
1 polymer ?
#
loop_
_entity_poly.entity_id
_entity_poly.type
_entity_poly.pdbx_seq_one_letter_code
_entity_poly.pdbx_strand_id
1 'polypeptide(L)'
;MLDSIEKYNEDDVRSTQELRDWLLTLRPDTMPWATPGAVGGSAATTDGQPLSDAEARLVPYRAALVEPLPVDRLSWTPEEAARELAYQLLDYHRRADKPAYWAMFARMEMNEDDLLEDPECLAALRADPNNPPVKDKKSYVHTYTYPIQETKLRDGSSVTRADNGDAYTDFEMDTEAQLVRFKVGPTKEAPPPHLSLGPGKPISTSVIKVNRPGF
;
A
#
# COMPACT_ATOMS: atom_id res chain seq x y z
N MET A 1 28.75 4.10 -5.91
CA MET A 1 27.28 3.89 -5.85
C MET A 1 26.93 2.67 -5.00
N LEU A 2 27.67 1.56 -5.06
CA LEU A 2 27.52 0.46 -4.10
C LEU A 2 28.13 0.80 -2.73
N ASP A 3 29.32 1.39 -2.70
CA ASP A 3 30.00 1.77 -1.45
C ASP A 3 29.21 2.77 -0.60
N SER A 4 28.42 3.64 -1.25
CA SER A 4 27.55 4.60 -0.56
C SER A 4 26.33 3.92 0.07
N ILE A 5 25.82 2.85 -0.54
CA ILE A 5 24.71 2.06 0.00
C ILE A 5 25.22 1.20 1.17
N GLU A 6 26.40 0.60 1.01
CA GLU A 6 27.04 -0.19 2.06
C GLU A 6 27.28 0.65 3.31
N LYS A 7 27.86 1.85 3.14
CA LYS A 7 28.12 2.76 4.26
C LYS A 7 26.84 3.25 4.95
N TYR A 8 25.80 3.57 4.18
CA TYR A 8 24.51 3.93 4.75
C TYR A 8 23.90 2.79 5.57
N ASN A 9 23.95 1.56 5.06
CA ASN A 9 23.45 0.38 5.77
C ASN A 9 24.30 0.08 7.03
N GLU A 10 25.62 0.28 6.97
CA GLU A 10 26.48 0.12 8.14
C GLU A 10 26.12 1.13 9.25
N ASP A 11 25.95 2.40 8.88
CA ASP A 11 25.57 3.46 9.82
C ASP A 11 24.19 3.19 10.44
N ASP A 12 23.22 2.71 9.63
CA ASP A 12 21.87 2.35 10.11
C ASP A 12 21.88 1.16 11.09
N VAL A 13 22.68 0.11 10.79
CA VAL A 13 22.86 -1.04 11.69
C VAL A 13 23.51 -0.62 13.00
N ARG A 14 24.54 0.24 12.95
CA ARG A 14 25.22 0.77 14.15
C ARG A 14 24.27 1.63 14.98
N SER A 15 23.57 2.57 14.35
CA SER A 15 22.57 3.43 15.01
C SER A 15 21.47 2.61 15.68
N THR A 16 20.96 1.58 14.99
CA THR A 16 19.94 0.67 15.55
C THR A 16 20.47 -0.09 16.76
N GLN A 17 21.72 -0.56 16.72
CA GLN A 17 22.35 -1.20 17.87
C GLN A 17 22.51 -0.24 19.05
N GLU A 18 23.00 0.98 18.81
CA GLU A 18 23.18 2.00 19.84
C GLU A 18 21.85 2.40 20.48
N LEU A 19 20.80 2.55 19.68
CA LEU A 19 19.43 2.80 20.16
C LEU A 19 18.96 1.64 21.05
N ARG A 20 19.14 0.39 20.62
CA ARG A 20 18.81 -0.79 21.43
C ARG A 20 19.55 -0.74 22.77
N ASP A 21 20.86 -0.55 22.75
CA ASP A 21 21.68 -0.59 23.96
C ASP A 21 21.28 0.54 24.92
N TRP A 22 20.98 1.74 24.40
CA TRP A 22 20.40 2.83 25.20
C TRP A 22 19.03 2.48 25.80
N LEU A 23 18.12 1.90 25.01
CA LEU A 23 16.81 1.46 25.52
C LEU A 23 16.93 0.42 26.64
N LEU A 24 17.94 -0.45 26.58
CA LEU A 24 18.23 -1.40 27.66
C LEU A 24 18.65 -0.71 28.95
N THR A 25 19.30 0.45 28.89
CA THR A 25 19.62 1.24 30.10
C THR A 25 18.39 1.86 30.76
N LEU A 26 17.32 2.10 29.99
CA LEU A 26 16.06 2.67 30.47
C LEU A 26 15.06 1.61 30.93
N ARG A 27 15.28 0.35 30.55
CA ARG A 27 14.34 -0.74 30.78
C ARG A 27 14.28 -1.08 32.28
N PRO A 28 13.09 -1.11 32.90
CA PRO A 28 12.94 -1.58 34.28
C PRO A 28 13.29 -3.07 34.42
N ASP A 29 13.99 -3.43 35.50
CA ASP A 29 14.40 -4.82 35.78
C ASP A 29 13.21 -5.78 35.90
N THR A 30 12.07 -5.28 36.38
CA THR A 30 10.85 -6.06 36.59
C THR A 30 10.01 -6.24 35.32
N MET A 31 10.36 -5.59 34.22
CA MET A 31 9.64 -5.76 32.97
C MET A 31 9.93 -7.16 32.42
N PRO A 32 8.93 -7.97 32.02
CA PRO A 32 9.19 -9.22 31.33
C PRO A 32 9.73 -8.96 29.93
N TRP A 33 10.59 -9.84 29.43
CA TRP A 33 11.01 -9.80 28.03
C TRP A 33 9.86 -10.20 27.12
N ALA A 34 9.76 -9.57 25.95
CA ALA A 34 8.84 -10.03 24.92
C ALA A 34 9.25 -11.45 24.50
N THR A 35 8.41 -12.44 24.76
CA THR A 35 8.66 -13.81 24.33
C THR A 35 8.50 -13.88 22.82
N PRO A 36 9.52 -14.34 22.07
CA PRO A 36 9.36 -14.62 20.64
C PRO A 36 8.19 -15.60 20.45
N GLY A 37 7.14 -15.19 19.73
CA GLY A 37 5.90 -15.96 19.56
C GLY A 37 4.73 -15.57 20.48
N ALA A 38 4.94 -14.76 21.55
CA ALA A 38 3.82 -14.14 22.28
C ALA A 38 3.20 -12.97 21.48
N VAL A 39 4.00 -12.33 20.63
CA VAL A 39 3.52 -11.57 19.47
C VAL A 39 3.54 -12.49 18.25
N GLY A 40 2.76 -13.57 18.32
CA GLY A 40 2.50 -14.41 17.17
C GLY A 40 1.67 -13.64 16.16
N GLY A 41 2.31 -12.91 15.24
CA GLY A 41 1.85 -12.71 13.87
C GLY A 41 0.36 -12.38 13.65
N SER A 42 -0.25 -11.65 14.56
CA SER A 42 -1.54 -11.01 14.42
C SER A 42 -1.19 -9.57 14.76
N ALA A 43 -1.28 -8.60 13.83
CA ALA A 43 -2.44 -7.73 13.87
C ALA A 43 -3.46 -8.35 14.81
N ALA A 44 -3.37 -8.05 16.11
CA ALA A 44 -4.37 -8.46 17.07
C ALA A 44 -5.68 -8.17 16.35
N THR A 45 -6.37 -9.25 15.94
CA THR A 45 -7.75 -9.14 15.51
C THR A 45 -8.36 -8.48 16.72
N THR A 46 -8.66 -7.20 16.61
CA THR A 46 -9.40 -6.47 17.64
C THR A 46 -10.50 -7.42 18.07
N ASP A 47 -10.43 -7.90 19.32
CA ASP A 47 -11.26 -9.00 19.79
C ASP A 47 -12.72 -8.74 19.33
N GLY A 48 -13.23 -9.62 18.47
CA GLY A 48 -14.61 -9.54 17.95
C GLY A 48 -14.81 -9.18 16.47
N GLN A 49 -13.77 -8.87 15.68
CA GLN A 49 -13.95 -8.75 14.21
C GLN A 49 -13.92 -10.13 13.52
N PRO A 50 -14.90 -10.46 12.66
CA PRO A 50 -14.88 -11.73 11.93
C PRO A 50 -13.69 -11.78 10.97
N LEU A 51 -13.05 -12.96 10.86
CA LEU A 51 -11.98 -13.19 9.89
C LEU A 51 -12.49 -12.90 8.47
N SER A 52 -11.67 -12.24 7.65
CA SER A 52 -11.96 -12.16 6.23
C SER A 52 -11.91 -13.55 5.59
N ASP A 53 -12.58 -13.75 4.45
CA ASP A 53 -12.52 -15.02 3.69
C ASP A 53 -11.08 -15.47 3.39
N ALA A 54 -10.17 -14.52 3.20
CA ALA A 54 -8.76 -14.80 2.97
C ALA A 54 -8.06 -15.33 4.23
N GLU A 55 -8.34 -14.73 5.40
CA GLU A 55 -7.79 -15.16 6.68
C GLU A 55 -8.37 -16.52 7.11
N ALA A 56 -9.67 -16.72 6.89
CA ALA A 56 -10.33 -18.01 7.15
C ALA A 56 -9.71 -19.15 6.32
N ARG A 57 -9.31 -18.90 5.07
CA ARG A 57 -8.61 -19.89 4.23
C ARG A 57 -7.23 -20.28 4.75
N LEU A 58 -6.56 -19.41 5.52
CA LEU A 58 -5.22 -19.68 6.05
C LEU A 58 -5.22 -20.49 7.33
N VAL A 59 -6.34 -20.53 8.06
CA VAL A 59 -6.51 -21.29 9.32
C VAL A 59 -6.06 -22.74 9.21
N PRO A 60 -6.55 -23.57 8.25
CA PRO A 60 -6.11 -24.97 8.17
C PRO A 60 -4.61 -25.12 7.86
N TYR A 61 -4.03 -24.21 7.06
CA TYR A 61 -2.60 -24.25 6.74
C TYR A 61 -1.73 -23.86 7.93
N ARG A 62 -2.20 -22.92 8.77
CA ARG A 62 -1.50 -22.55 10.00
C ARG A 62 -1.43 -23.74 10.97
N ALA A 63 -2.57 -24.40 11.17
CA ALA A 63 -2.66 -25.60 11.99
C ALA A 63 -1.78 -26.74 11.45
N ALA A 64 -1.70 -26.88 10.14
CA ALA A 64 -0.91 -27.93 9.51
C ALA A 64 0.60 -27.64 9.44
N LEU A 65 1.03 -26.39 9.31
CA LEU A 65 2.43 -26.02 8.99
C LEU A 65 3.18 -25.36 10.15
N VAL A 66 2.48 -24.63 11.02
CA VAL A 66 3.11 -23.77 12.04
C VAL A 66 2.85 -24.27 13.46
N GLU A 67 1.61 -24.62 13.79
CA GLU A 67 1.25 -25.04 15.17
C GLU A 67 2.02 -26.25 15.70
N PRO A 68 2.41 -27.25 14.88
CA PRO A 68 3.21 -28.37 15.36
C PRO A 68 4.70 -28.06 15.58
N LEU A 69 5.18 -26.86 15.22
CA LEU A 69 6.59 -26.51 15.31
C LEU A 69 7.03 -26.33 16.78
N PRO A 70 8.27 -26.70 17.13
CA PRO A 70 8.84 -26.41 18.44
C PRO A 70 8.82 -24.92 18.75
N VAL A 71 8.57 -24.56 20.01
CA VAL A 71 8.57 -23.15 20.45
C VAL A 71 9.95 -22.52 20.29
N ASP A 72 11.01 -23.28 20.57
CA ASP A 72 12.38 -22.81 20.39
C ASP A 72 12.78 -22.88 18.90
N ARG A 73 12.86 -21.71 18.26
CA ARG A 73 13.27 -21.60 16.85
C ARG A 73 14.72 -22.01 16.60
N LEU A 74 15.59 -21.92 17.61
CA LEU A 74 17.01 -22.26 17.45
C LEU A 74 17.21 -23.77 17.35
N SER A 75 16.23 -24.56 17.79
CA SER A 75 16.27 -26.01 17.68
C SER A 75 15.69 -26.52 16.35
N TRP A 76 15.27 -25.64 15.45
CA TRP A 76 14.58 -26.05 14.23
C TRP A 76 15.50 -26.75 13.23
N THR A 77 14.98 -27.82 12.67
CA THR A 77 15.53 -28.46 11.48
C THR A 77 15.24 -27.62 10.24
N PRO A 78 15.97 -27.83 9.13
CA PRO A 78 15.69 -27.16 7.86
C PRO A 78 14.26 -27.38 7.34
N GLU A 79 13.68 -28.55 7.60
CA GLU A 79 12.31 -28.87 7.20
C GLU A 79 11.28 -28.07 7.99
N GLU A 80 11.47 -27.92 9.30
CA GLU A 80 10.63 -27.10 10.16
C GLU A 80 10.67 -25.62 9.76
N ALA A 81 11.86 -25.10 9.45
CA ALA A 81 12.01 -23.76 8.91
C ALA A 81 11.31 -23.59 7.55
N ALA A 82 11.41 -24.60 6.67
CA ALA A 82 10.73 -24.60 5.37
C ALA A 82 9.20 -24.62 5.50
N ARG A 83 8.65 -25.35 6.47
CA ARG A 83 7.19 -25.39 6.73
C ARG A 83 6.65 -24.03 7.14
N GLU A 84 7.36 -23.32 8.02
CA GLU A 84 6.96 -21.96 8.38
C GLU A 84 7.08 -21.02 7.17
N LEU A 85 8.18 -21.07 6.42
CA LEU A 85 8.36 -20.24 5.24
C LEU A 85 7.23 -20.47 4.22
N ALA A 86 6.88 -21.73 3.96
CA ALA A 86 5.77 -22.07 3.07
C ALA A 86 4.45 -21.42 3.53
N TYR A 87 4.13 -21.47 4.82
CA TYR A 87 2.97 -20.77 5.37
C TYR A 87 3.05 -19.25 5.18
N GLN A 88 4.20 -18.65 5.46
CA GLN A 88 4.40 -17.20 5.29
C GLN A 88 4.20 -16.76 3.84
N LEU A 89 4.61 -17.58 2.87
CA LEU A 89 4.44 -17.31 1.45
C LEU A 89 2.97 -17.33 1.00
N LEU A 90 2.10 -18.11 1.65
CA LEU A 90 0.67 -18.18 1.30
C LEU A 90 -0.05 -16.83 1.42
N ASP A 91 0.40 -15.97 2.32
CA ASP A 91 -0.18 -14.63 2.54
C ASP A 91 0.77 -13.48 2.16
N TYR A 92 1.93 -13.79 1.56
CA TYR A 92 2.96 -12.81 1.26
C TYR A 92 2.42 -11.68 0.39
N HIS A 93 1.77 -12.01 -0.74
CA HIS A 93 1.27 -11.00 -1.68
C HIS A 93 0.27 -10.05 -1.03
N ARG A 94 -0.70 -10.57 -0.27
CA ARG A 94 -1.68 -9.73 0.43
C ARG A 94 -1.01 -8.81 1.46
N ARG A 95 -0.03 -9.31 2.21
CA ARG A 95 0.71 -8.50 3.19
C ARG A 95 1.60 -7.46 2.52
N ALA A 96 2.21 -7.80 1.39
CA ALA A 96 3.02 -6.90 0.58
C ALA A 96 2.18 -5.79 -0.09
N ASP A 97 0.90 -6.05 -0.37
CA ASP A 97 -0.03 -5.05 -0.95
C ASP A 97 -0.62 -4.10 0.11
N LYS A 98 -0.60 -4.45 1.40
CA LYS A 98 -1.18 -3.63 2.49
C LYS A 98 -0.66 -2.19 2.54
N PRO A 99 0.66 -1.91 2.37
CA PRO A 99 1.17 -0.54 2.36
C PRO A 99 0.52 0.34 1.27
N ALA A 100 0.28 -0.20 0.07
CA ALA A 100 -0.33 0.57 -1.02
C ALA A 100 -1.81 0.88 -0.75
N TYR A 101 -2.55 -0.07 -0.19
CA TYR A 101 -3.92 0.18 0.27
C TYR A 101 -3.98 1.18 1.43
N TRP A 102 -3.08 1.06 2.41
CA TRP A 102 -2.99 2.01 3.52
C TRP A 102 -2.66 3.42 3.03
N ALA A 103 -1.72 3.57 2.10
CA ALA A 103 -1.40 4.86 1.49
C ALA A 103 -2.61 5.45 0.75
N MET A 104 -3.36 4.63 -0.01
CA MET A 104 -4.57 5.08 -0.69
C MET A 104 -5.64 5.58 0.31
N PHE A 105 -5.88 4.86 1.40
CA PHE A 105 -6.86 5.27 2.42
C PHE A 105 -6.37 6.46 3.25
N ALA A 106 -5.08 6.52 3.59
CA ALA A 106 -4.50 7.65 4.29
C ALA A 106 -4.66 8.96 3.49
N ARG A 107 -4.50 8.91 2.16
CA ARG A 107 -4.74 10.06 1.27
C ARG A 107 -6.19 10.53 1.25
N MET A 108 -7.16 9.66 1.48
CA MET A 108 -8.58 10.06 1.59
C MET A 108 -8.85 10.90 2.83
N GLU A 109 -7.97 10.83 3.83
CA GLU A 109 -8.07 11.58 5.08
C GLU A 109 -7.17 12.84 5.07
N MET A 110 -6.30 12.99 4.06
CA MET A 110 -5.41 14.14 3.91
C MET A 110 -6.16 15.38 3.39
N ASN A 111 -5.72 16.55 3.84
CA ASN A 111 -6.20 17.82 3.28
C ASN A 111 -5.46 18.17 1.97
N GLU A 112 -5.90 19.23 1.28
CA GLU A 112 -5.30 19.63 -0.01
C GLU A 112 -3.82 20.02 0.11
N ASP A 113 -3.41 20.67 1.21
CA ASP A 113 -2.02 21.09 1.44
C ASP A 113 -1.11 19.88 1.68
N ASP A 114 -1.55 18.91 2.47
CA ASP A 114 -0.83 17.65 2.69
C ASP A 114 -0.68 16.86 1.37
N LEU A 115 -1.72 16.87 0.53
CA LEU A 115 -1.69 16.21 -0.79
C LEU A 115 -0.78 16.95 -1.80
N LEU A 116 -0.57 18.26 -1.66
CA LEU A 116 0.39 19.03 -2.44
C LEU A 116 1.84 18.64 -2.10
N GLU A 117 2.10 18.19 -0.87
CA GLU A 117 3.41 17.74 -0.41
C GLU A 117 3.68 16.24 -0.69
N ASP A 118 2.66 15.44 -1.02
CA ASP A 118 2.84 14.03 -1.39
C ASP A 118 3.24 13.89 -2.88
N PRO A 119 4.48 13.48 -3.20
CA PRO A 119 4.95 13.36 -4.58
C PRO A 119 4.26 12.23 -5.36
N GLU A 120 3.49 11.36 -4.72
CA GLU A 120 2.64 10.38 -5.40
C GLU A 120 1.31 10.98 -5.89
N CYS A 121 0.95 12.18 -5.43
CA CYS A 121 -0.30 12.85 -5.76
C CYS A 121 -0.11 13.98 -6.78
N LEU A 122 -1.23 14.45 -7.30
CA LEU A 122 -1.38 15.72 -8.00
C LEU A 122 -2.60 16.41 -7.40
N ALA A 123 -2.37 17.49 -6.65
CA ALA A 123 -3.37 18.15 -5.84
C ALA A 123 -3.78 19.52 -6.39
N ALA A 124 -4.86 20.06 -5.82
CA ALA A 124 -5.41 21.38 -6.15
C ALA A 124 -5.79 21.56 -7.63
N LEU A 125 -6.30 20.49 -8.26
CA LEU A 125 -6.77 20.55 -9.64
C LEU A 125 -8.02 21.42 -9.72
N ARG A 126 -8.09 22.27 -10.75
CA ARG A 126 -9.25 23.12 -11.05
C ARG A 126 -9.76 22.86 -12.44
N ALA A 127 -11.07 22.60 -12.58
CA ALA A 127 -11.68 22.36 -13.89
C ALA A 127 -11.38 23.55 -14.83
N ASP A 128 -10.89 23.26 -16.03
CA ASP A 128 -10.55 24.31 -16.99
C ASP A 128 -11.83 24.85 -17.64
N PRO A 129 -12.21 26.12 -17.40
CA PRO A 129 -13.42 26.71 -17.97
C PRO A 129 -13.38 26.82 -19.50
N ASN A 130 -12.19 26.83 -20.11
CA ASN A 130 -12.02 26.95 -21.55
C ASN A 130 -12.15 25.60 -22.27
N ASN A 131 -12.03 24.49 -21.54
CA ASN A 131 -12.05 23.13 -22.09
C ASN A 131 -13.11 22.28 -21.36
N PRO A 132 -14.41 22.52 -21.61
CA PRO A 132 -15.50 21.81 -20.95
C PRO A 132 -15.49 20.32 -21.29
N PRO A 133 -16.11 19.46 -20.45
CA PRO A 133 -16.08 18.01 -20.65
C PRO A 133 -16.61 17.56 -22.01
N VAL A 134 -15.83 16.75 -22.71
CA VAL A 134 -16.18 16.26 -24.05
C VAL A 134 -16.58 14.79 -23.97
N LYS A 135 -17.72 14.44 -24.58
CA LYS A 135 -18.17 13.06 -24.64
C LYS A 135 -17.25 12.23 -25.55
N ASP A 136 -16.71 11.13 -25.04
CA ASP A 136 -15.98 10.11 -25.79
C ASP A 136 -16.65 8.75 -25.61
N LYS A 137 -17.37 8.30 -26.65
CA LYS A 137 -18.19 7.07 -26.63
C LYS A 137 -19.17 7.06 -25.46
N LYS A 138 -18.86 6.30 -24.41
CA LYS A 138 -19.67 6.16 -23.18
C LYS A 138 -19.09 6.95 -22.00
N SER A 139 -17.89 7.51 -22.13
CA SER A 139 -17.19 8.28 -21.10
C SER A 139 -17.18 9.77 -21.42
N TYR A 140 -16.72 10.57 -20.47
CA TYR A 140 -16.40 11.99 -20.68
C TYR A 140 -14.91 12.22 -20.42
N VAL A 141 -14.27 12.97 -21.30
CA VAL A 141 -12.92 13.50 -21.10
C VAL A 141 -13.06 14.82 -20.35
N HIS A 142 -12.40 14.93 -19.21
CA HIS A 142 -12.37 16.16 -18.41
C HIS A 142 -10.97 16.77 -18.46
N THR A 143 -10.91 18.10 -18.47
CA THR A 143 -9.67 18.87 -18.48
C THR A 143 -9.57 19.72 -17.21
N TYR A 144 -8.41 19.65 -16.55
CA TYR A 144 -8.13 20.41 -15.32
C TYR A 144 -6.78 21.10 -15.44
N THR A 145 -6.66 22.25 -14.78
CA THR A 145 -5.39 22.93 -14.50
C THR A 145 -4.85 22.51 -13.13
N TYR A 146 -3.54 22.59 -12.92
CA TYR A 146 -2.91 22.29 -11.63
C TYR A 146 -1.76 23.26 -11.33
N PRO A 147 -1.46 23.55 -10.04
CA PRO A 147 -0.29 24.35 -9.68
C PRO A 147 1.01 23.56 -9.86
N ILE A 148 2.12 24.26 -10.10
CA ILE A 148 3.45 23.65 -10.18
C ILE A 148 3.74 22.95 -8.84
N GLN A 149 3.95 21.64 -8.90
CA GLN A 149 4.22 20.78 -7.75
C GLN A 149 5.06 19.57 -8.19
N GLU A 150 5.70 18.89 -7.24
CA GLU A 150 6.33 17.61 -7.52
C GLU A 150 5.26 16.52 -7.63
N THR A 151 5.32 15.72 -8.69
CA THR A 151 4.46 14.54 -8.82
C THR A 151 5.17 13.45 -9.60
N LYS A 152 4.84 12.20 -9.31
CA LYS A 152 5.26 11.01 -10.06
C LYS A 152 4.24 10.55 -11.10
N LEU A 153 3.04 11.13 -11.13
CA LEU A 153 2.03 10.82 -12.13
C LEU A 153 2.51 11.27 -13.53
N ARG A 154 2.34 10.39 -14.52
CA ARG A 154 2.74 10.61 -15.93
C ARG A 154 1.67 10.10 -16.88
N ASP A 155 1.77 10.44 -18.16
CA ASP A 155 0.91 9.92 -19.21
C ASP A 155 0.74 8.40 -19.11
N GLY A 156 -0.52 7.95 -19.20
CA GLY A 156 -0.88 6.54 -19.07
C GLY A 156 -0.94 6.02 -17.63
N SER A 157 -0.66 6.84 -16.62
CA SER A 157 -0.87 6.46 -15.21
C SER A 157 -2.34 6.10 -14.99
N SER A 158 -2.59 5.01 -14.27
CA SER A 158 -3.89 4.87 -13.62
C SER A 158 -3.93 5.85 -12.45
N VAL A 159 -5.03 6.58 -12.31
CA VAL A 159 -5.19 7.57 -11.24
C VAL A 159 -6.50 7.30 -10.50
N THR A 160 -6.52 7.68 -9.23
CA THR A 160 -7.76 7.69 -8.43
C THR A 160 -7.99 9.06 -7.84
N ARG A 161 -9.24 9.42 -7.61
CA ARG A 161 -9.59 10.56 -6.78
C ARG A 161 -9.07 10.35 -5.37
N ALA A 162 -8.30 11.32 -4.87
CA ALA A 162 -7.68 11.22 -3.56
C ALA A 162 -8.71 11.11 -2.43
N ASP A 163 -9.87 11.77 -2.57
CA ASP A 163 -10.89 11.87 -1.51
C ASP A 163 -11.83 10.65 -1.41
N ASN A 164 -12.08 9.94 -2.51
CA ASN A 164 -13.05 8.82 -2.52
C ASN A 164 -12.54 7.54 -3.20
N GLY A 165 -11.36 7.57 -3.83
CA GLY A 165 -10.76 6.43 -4.51
C GLY A 165 -11.44 6.04 -5.83
N ASP A 166 -12.25 6.90 -6.44
CA ASP A 166 -12.81 6.64 -7.76
C ASP A 166 -11.70 6.62 -8.81
N ALA A 167 -11.64 5.55 -9.60
CA ALA A 167 -10.62 5.38 -10.63
C ALA A 167 -10.99 6.13 -11.91
N TYR A 168 -10.03 6.87 -12.45
CA TYR A 168 -10.09 7.49 -13.77
C TYR A 168 -8.99 6.91 -14.68
N THR A 169 -9.22 6.99 -15.99
CA THR A 169 -8.40 6.31 -17.01
C THR A 169 -7.92 7.30 -18.07
N ASP A 170 -7.02 6.87 -18.95
CA ASP A 170 -6.46 7.69 -20.03
C ASP A 170 -5.95 9.05 -19.50
N PHE A 171 -5.19 8.99 -18.41
CA PHE A 171 -4.57 10.17 -17.81
C PHE A 171 -3.45 10.69 -18.74
N GLU A 172 -3.52 11.96 -19.05
CA GLU A 172 -2.53 12.70 -19.85
C GLU A 172 -2.19 14.00 -19.12
N MET A 173 -0.93 14.40 -19.18
CA MET A 173 -0.39 15.55 -18.48
C MET A 173 0.47 16.40 -19.41
N ASP A 174 0.04 17.63 -19.63
CA ASP A 174 0.80 18.68 -20.26
C ASP A 174 1.50 19.51 -19.17
N THR A 175 2.82 19.39 -19.11
CA THR A 175 3.66 20.08 -18.11
C THR A 175 3.96 21.53 -18.47
N GLU A 176 3.94 21.88 -19.75
CA GLU A 176 4.17 23.25 -20.20
C GLU A 176 2.92 24.10 -20.01
N ALA A 177 1.75 23.55 -20.36
CA ALA A 177 0.45 24.24 -20.20
C ALA A 177 -0.16 24.08 -18.80
N GLN A 178 0.43 23.24 -17.92
CA GLN A 178 -0.12 22.88 -16.61
C GLN A 178 -1.56 22.35 -16.68
N LEU A 179 -1.80 21.48 -17.66
CA LEU A 179 -3.10 20.86 -17.90
C LEU A 179 -3.01 19.34 -17.73
N VAL A 180 -4.08 18.75 -17.22
CA VAL A 180 -4.29 17.31 -17.24
C VAL A 180 -5.62 16.96 -17.88
N ARG A 181 -5.65 15.81 -18.54
CA ARG A 181 -6.87 15.21 -19.06
C ARG A 181 -7.03 13.80 -18.53
N PHE A 182 -8.25 13.40 -18.26
CA PHE A 182 -8.58 12.03 -17.89
C PHE A 182 -10.03 11.71 -18.25
N LYS A 183 -10.31 10.42 -18.40
CA LYS A 183 -11.64 9.89 -18.72
C LYS A 183 -12.37 9.40 -17.48
N VAL A 184 -13.65 9.75 -17.44
CA VAL A 184 -14.60 9.33 -16.41
C VAL A 184 -15.66 8.45 -17.06
N GLY A 185 -15.84 7.25 -16.50
CA GLY A 185 -16.81 6.29 -17.00
C GLY A 185 -18.28 6.71 -16.77
N PRO A 186 -19.24 6.14 -17.53
CA PRO A 186 -20.66 6.54 -17.48
C PRO A 186 -21.36 6.27 -16.15
N THR A 187 -20.80 5.37 -15.33
CA THR A 187 -21.39 4.95 -14.05
C THR A 187 -20.88 5.77 -12.86
N LYS A 188 -19.93 6.67 -13.09
CA LYS A 188 -19.32 7.52 -12.07
C LYS A 188 -19.98 8.89 -12.07
N GLU A 189 -20.01 9.51 -10.90
CA GLU A 189 -20.43 10.90 -10.79
C GLU A 189 -19.45 11.80 -11.55
N ALA A 190 -19.96 12.91 -12.08
CA ALA A 190 -19.11 13.92 -12.70
C ALA A 190 -18.11 14.45 -11.65
N PRO A 191 -16.82 14.59 -12.00
CA PRO A 191 -15.84 15.13 -11.06
C PRO A 191 -16.21 16.57 -10.67
N PRO A 192 -16.03 16.95 -9.40
CA PRO A 192 -16.28 18.31 -8.92
C PRO A 192 -15.27 19.31 -9.52
N PRO A 193 -15.58 20.61 -9.53
CA PRO A 193 -14.68 21.64 -10.05
C PRO A 193 -13.29 21.70 -9.41
N HIS A 194 -13.16 21.17 -8.19
CA HIS A 194 -11.93 21.08 -7.40
C HIS A 194 -11.71 19.66 -6.93
N LEU A 195 -10.53 19.08 -7.19
CA LEU A 195 -10.18 17.73 -6.75
C LEU A 195 -8.66 17.52 -6.66
N SER A 196 -8.28 16.40 -6.08
CA SER A 196 -6.90 15.88 -6.10
C SER A 196 -6.89 14.46 -6.63
N LEU A 197 -5.81 14.08 -7.31
CA LEU A 197 -5.57 12.74 -7.85
C LEU A 197 -4.41 12.09 -7.14
N GLY A 198 -4.54 10.82 -6.81
CA GLY A 198 -3.46 9.96 -6.36
C GLY A 198 -3.21 8.82 -7.36
N PRO A 199 -2.29 7.90 -7.01
CA PRO A 199 -2.02 6.72 -7.82
C PRO A 199 -3.27 5.86 -8.04
N GLY A 200 -3.25 5.07 -9.11
CA GLY A 200 -4.27 4.07 -9.40
C GLY A 200 -4.49 3.12 -8.23
N LYS A 201 -5.63 2.43 -8.23
CA LYS A 201 -5.89 1.41 -7.20
C LYS A 201 -4.77 0.37 -7.21
N PRO A 202 -4.33 -0.09 -6.02
CA PRO A 202 -3.43 -1.23 -5.95
C PRO A 202 -3.99 -2.40 -6.77
N ILE A 203 -3.11 -3.12 -7.47
CA ILE A 203 -3.50 -4.21 -8.35
C ILE A 203 -4.21 -5.27 -7.50
N SER A 204 -5.43 -5.64 -7.90
CA SER A 204 -6.15 -6.71 -7.20
C SER A 204 -5.44 -8.04 -7.43
N THR A 205 -4.89 -8.62 -6.37
CA THR A 205 -4.33 -9.98 -6.34
C THR A 205 -5.39 -11.07 -6.56
N SER A 206 -6.66 -10.70 -6.76
CA SER A 206 -7.73 -11.63 -7.13
C SER A 206 -7.51 -12.32 -8.48
N VAL A 207 -6.77 -11.68 -9.40
CA VAL A 207 -6.51 -12.23 -10.76
C VAL A 207 -5.50 -13.38 -10.72
N ILE A 208 -4.62 -13.44 -9.71
CA ILE A 208 -3.68 -14.56 -9.50
C ILE A 208 -4.42 -15.84 -9.05
N LYS A 209 -5.70 -15.74 -8.65
CA LYS A 209 -6.50 -16.88 -8.16
C LYS A 209 -7.11 -17.74 -9.27
N VAL A 210 -7.00 -17.35 -10.54
CA VAL A 210 -7.53 -18.12 -11.68
C VAL A 210 -6.40 -18.83 -12.41
N ASN A 211 -5.87 -19.88 -11.78
CA ASN A 211 -5.39 -21.03 -12.53
C ASN A 211 -5.75 -22.27 -11.73
N ARG A 212 -7.01 -22.69 -11.83
CA ARG A 212 -7.41 -24.08 -11.51
C ARG A 212 -7.16 -24.90 -12.78
N PRO A 213 -6.07 -25.68 -12.87
CA PRO A 213 -6.10 -26.83 -13.74
C PRO A 213 -7.10 -27.81 -13.10
N GLY A 214 -8.19 -28.10 -13.81
CA GLY A 214 -9.06 -29.19 -13.45
C GLY A 214 -8.29 -30.50 -13.58
N PHE A 215 -8.23 -31.24 -12.47
CA PHE A 215 -8.05 -32.69 -12.46
C PHE A 215 -9.03 -33.27 -11.44
#